data_AF-A0A2J8VWE8-F1
#
_entry.id   AF-A0A2J8VWE8-F1
#
_cell.length_a   1.000
_cell.length_b   1.000
_cell.length_c   1.000
_cell.angle_alpha   90.00
_cell.angle_beta   90.00
_cell.angle_gamma   90.00
#
_symmetry.space_group_name_H-M   'P 1'
#
loop_
_entity.id
_entity.type
_entity.pdbx_description
1 polymer ?
#
loop_
_entity_poly.entity_id
_entity_poly.type
_entity_poly.pdbx_seq_one_letter_code
_entity_poly.pdbx_strand_id
1 'polypeptide(L)'
;KNQKLKLPGNSRLPSEALESSSGKSPLERSRLKVKNVKTGSASGCNSDEIYKLVAVKQQQEPLGEDCPSELREIIDECRAHDPSVRPSVDEILKKLSTFSK
;
A
#
# COMPACT_ATOMS: atom_id res chain seq x y z
N LYS A 1 -3.46 46.87 -5.21
CA LYS A 1 -3.08 45.95 -4.09
C LYS A 1 -3.02 44.54 -4.66
N ASN A 2 -1.87 44.15 -5.21
CA ASN A 2 -1.70 42.83 -5.83
C ASN A 2 -0.78 42.00 -4.93
N GLN A 3 -1.35 41.03 -4.21
CA GLN A 3 -0.60 40.14 -3.32
C GLN A 3 -0.16 38.91 -4.13
N LYS A 4 1.13 38.82 -4.44
CA LYS A 4 1.76 37.69 -5.13
C LYS A 4 1.95 36.56 -4.10
N LEU A 5 1.09 35.53 -4.15
CA LEU A 5 1.28 34.29 -3.41
C LEU A 5 2.59 33.62 -3.86
N LYS A 6 3.54 33.49 -2.93
CA LYS A 6 4.84 32.85 -3.12
C LYS A 6 4.73 31.43 -2.54
N LEU A 7 4.63 30.42 -3.41
CA LEU A 7 4.77 29.02 -3.03
C LEU A 7 6.27 28.72 -2.82
N PRO A 8 6.71 28.10 -1.71
CA PRO A 8 8.10 27.68 -1.56
C PRO A 8 8.38 26.45 -2.44
N GLY A 9 9.54 26.52 -3.10
CA GLY A 9 9.92 25.70 -4.24
C GLY A 9 10.29 24.24 -3.91
N ASN A 10 10.01 23.37 -4.88
CA ASN A 10 10.58 22.04 -4.99
C ASN A 10 12.10 22.15 -5.21
N SER A 11 12.89 21.88 -4.17
CA SER A 11 14.32 21.61 -4.34
C SER A 11 14.53 20.17 -4.80
N ARG A 12 14.66 19.99 -6.11
CA ARG A 12 15.29 18.82 -6.73
C ARG A 12 16.80 18.94 -6.52
N LEU A 13 17.42 17.94 -5.91
CA LEU A 13 18.88 17.80 -5.74
C LEU A 13 19.30 16.33 -6.01
N PRO A 14 20.56 16.07 -6.40
CA PRO A 14 20.92 15.39 -7.65
C PRO A 14 21.17 13.87 -7.52
N SER A 15 21.24 13.22 -8.70
CA SER A 15 21.82 11.89 -8.86
C SER A 15 23.27 11.86 -8.35
N GLU A 16 23.54 11.02 -7.37
CA GLU A 16 24.88 10.47 -7.16
C GLU A 16 24.78 8.95 -7.15
N ALA A 17 25.62 8.35 -7.98
CA ALA A 17 25.64 6.94 -8.28
C ALA A 17 26.73 6.27 -7.42
N LEU A 18 26.39 5.10 -6.87
CA LEU A 18 27.22 4.02 -6.31
C LEU A 18 28.38 4.35 -5.33
N GLU A 19 28.23 3.87 -4.09
CA GLU A 19 29.31 3.10 -3.47
C GLU A 19 28.75 1.85 -2.78
N SER A 20 29.22 0.69 -3.24
CA SER A 20 28.85 -0.63 -2.75
C SER A 20 29.58 -0.91 -1.44
N SER A 21 28.88 -0.85 -0.30
CA SER A 21 29.39 -1.47 0.94
C SER A 21 28.66 -2.79 1.20
N SER A 22 29.39 -3.87 0.95
CA SER A 22 29.01 -5.25 1.24
C SER A 22 28.97 -5.46 2.77
N GLY A 23 27.87 -5.06 3.40
CA GLY A 23 27.52 -5.44 4.77
C GLY A 23 26.39 -6.47 4.75
N LYS A 24 26.71 -7.75 4.92
CA LYS A 24 25.70 -8.82 5.05
C LYS A 24 24.97 -8.63 6.39
N SER A 25 23.74 -8.12 6.37
CA SER A 25 22.91 -8.03 7.57
C SER A 25 22.46 -9.43 8.05
N PRO A 26 22.57 -9.79 9.35
CA PRO A 26 22.24 -11.12 9.89
C PRO A 26 20.75 -11.50 9.93
N LEU A 27 19.92 -10.99 9.02
CA LEU A 27 18.52 -11.39 8.89
C LEU A 27 18.32 -12.06 7.54
N GLU A 28 18.96 -13.23 7.39
CA GLU A 28 18.41 -14.30 6.54
C GLU A 28 17.10 -14.76 7.19
N ARG A 29 16.06 -13.90 7.15
CA ARG A 29 14.69 -14.34 7.28
C ARG A 29 14.49 -15.28 6.10
N SER A 30 14.58 -16.58 6.36
CA SER A 30 14.23 -17.62 5.41
C SER A 30 12.98 -17.16 4.66
N ARG A 31 13.14 -16.81 3.37
CA ARG A 31 11.99 -16.59 2.50
C ARG A 31 11.27 -17.93 2.46
N LEU A 32 10.29 -18.10 3.35
CA LEU A 32 9.29 -19.13 3.23
C LEU A 32 8.74 -18.94 1.81
N LYS A 33 9.10 -19.85 0.90
CA LYS A 33 8.49 -19.94 -0.42
C LYS A 33 7.03 -20.29 -0.14
N VAL A 34 6.20 -19.27 0.01
CA VAL A 34 4.75 -19.43 0.02
C VAL A 34 4.37 -19.92 -1.37
N LYS A 35 4.13 -21.23 -1.50
CA LYS A 35 3.89 -21.88 -2.80
C LYS A 35 2.46 -21.67 -3.32
N ASN A 36 1.58 -21.04 -2.54
CA ASN A 36 0.15 -21.02 -2.83
C ASN A 36 -0.52 -19.67 -2.51
N VAL A 37 0.11 -18.54 -2.86
CA VAL A 37 -0.68 -17.30 -2.95
C VAL A 37 -1.32 -17.28 -4.35
N LYS A 38 -2.64 -17.47 -4.43
CA LYS A 38 -3.40 -17.07 -5.62
C LYS A 38 -3.22 -15.56 -5.69
N THR A 39 -2.31 -15.15 -6.55
CA THR A 39 -1.86 -13.77 -6.65
C THR A 39 -3.01 -12.87 -7.07
N GLY A 40 -3.23 -11.80 -6.30
CA GLY A 40 -3.85 -10.60 -6.87
C GLY A 40 -3.04 -10.12 -8.08
N SER A 41 -3.77 -9.55 -9.04
CA SER A 41 -3.44 -8.94 -10.33
C SER A 41 -2.25 -7.98 -10.37
N ALA A 42 -1.57 -7.68 -9.26
CA ALA A 42 -0.26 -7.02 -9.28
C ALA A 42 0.92 -7.95 -9.60
N SER A 43 0.70 -9.27 -9.69
CA SER A 43 1.73 -10.22 -10.10
C SER A 43 2.23 -9.92 -11.51
N GLY A 44 3.44 -9.37 -11.61
CA GLY A 44 4.08 -9.03 -12.89
C GLY A 44 4.03 -7.54 -13.25
N CYS A 45 3.40 -6.69 -12.46
CA CYS A 45 3.47 -5.24 -12.66
C CYS A 45 4.83 -4.69 -12.23
N ASN A 46 5.37 -3.77 -13.03
CA ASN A 46 6.51 -2.94 -12.61
C ASN A 46 6.04 -1.78 -11.72
N SER A 47 6.99 -1.08 -11.08
CA SER A 47 6.69 -0.01 -10.13
C SER A 47 5.87 1.14 -10.74
N ASP A 48 6.09 1.47 -12.01
CA ASP A 48 5.37 2.55 -12.69
C ASP A 48 3.92 2.16 -12.96
N GLU A 49 3.68 0.90 -13.31
CA GLU A 49 2.32 0.35 -13.46
C GLU A 49 1.58 0.34 -12.13
N ILE A 50 2.24 -0.09 -11.05
CA ILE A 50 1.67 -0.07 -9.70
C ILE A 50 1.31 1.37 -9.30
N TYR A 51 2.21 2.33 -9.55
CA TYR A 51 1.94 3.73 -9.25
C TYR A 51 0.72 4.26 -10.01
N LYS A 52 0.62 3.98 -11.32
CA LYS A 52 -0.53 4.39 -12.14
C LYS A 52 -1.84 3.77 -11.61
N LEU A 53 -1.81 2.51 -11.19
CA LEU A 53 -3.01 1.83 -10.67
C LEU A 53 -3.43 2.40 -9.31
N VAL A 54 -2.49 2.55 -8.37
CA VAL A 54 -2.78 2.92 -6.98
C VAL A 54 -2.96 4.43 -6.80
N ALA A 55 -2.02 5.24 -7.32
CA ALA A 55 -2.01 6.67 -7.05
C ALA A 55 -2.89 7.46 -8.03
N VAL A 56 -2.91 7.08 -9.31
CA VAL A 56 -3.63 7.82 -10.35
C VAL A 56 -5.04 7.31 -10.54
N LYS A 57 -5.19 5.99 -10.77
CA LYS A 57 -6.51 5.37 -10.99
C LYS A 57 -7.26 5.05 -9.71
N GLN A 58 -6.60 5.13 -8.55
CA GLN A 58 -7.17 4.79 -7.24
C GLN A 58 -7.83 3.40 -7.22
N GLN A 59 -7.25 2.47 -8.00
CA GLN A 59 -7.82 1.16 -8.19
C GLN A 59 -7.51 0.27 -6.99
N GLN A 60 -8.54 -0.38 -6.47
CA GLN A 60 -8.41 -1.50 -5.55
C GLN A 60 -8.72 -2.79 -6.31
N GLU A 61 -7.86 -3.78 -6.16
CA GLU A 61 -8.14 -5.11 -6.70
C GLU A 61 -9.36 -5.73 -6.02
N PRO A 62 -10.28 -6.32 -6.80
CA PRO A 62 -11.48 -6.93 -6.26
C PRO A 62 -11.14 -8.14 -5.40
N LEU A 63 -11.91 -8.32 -4.34
CA LEU A 63 -11.88 -9.55 -3.55
C LEU A 63 -12.73 -10.62 -4.21
N GLY A 64 -12.37 -11.89 -4.01
CA GLY A 64 -13.15 -13.03 -4.53
C GLY A 64 -14.60 -12.98 -4.06
N GLU A 65 -15.51 -13.53 -4.88
CA GLU A 65 -16.96 -13.57 -4.62
C GLU A 65 -17.29 -14.14 -3.22
N ASP A 66 -16.51 -15.13 -2.78
CA ASP A 66 -16.68 -15.82 -1.49
C ASP A 66 -16.22 -14.99 -0.26
N CYS A 67 -15.72 -13.76 -0.46
CA CYS A 67 -15.28 -12.92 0.65
C CYS A 67 -16.49 -12.33 1.40
N PRO A 68 -16.65 -12.58 2.71
CA PRO A 68 -17.74 -12.02 3.51
C PRO A 68 -17.79 -10.50 3.40
N SER A 69 -19.00 -9.93 3.25
CA SER A 69 -19.20 -8.50 3.00
C SER A 69 -18.48 -7.60 3.99
N GLU A 70 -18.52 -7.99 5.26
CA GLU A 70 -18.05 -7.14 6.33
C GLU A 70 -16.50 -7.24 6.45
N LEU A 71 -15.90 -8.36 6.02
CA LEU A 71 -14.44 -8.46 5.84
C LEU A 71 -13.99 -7.65 4.62
N ARG A 72 -14.81 -7.64 3.55
CA ARG A 72 -14.57 -6.82 2.36
C ARG A 72 -14.55 -5.34 2.72
N GLU A 73 -15.51 -4.86 3.51
CA GLU A 73 -15.53 -3.47 3.99
C GLU A 73 -14.24 -3.09 4.73
N ILE A 74 -13.78 -3.93 5.66
CA ILE A 74 -12.52 -3.69 6.39
C ILE A 74 -11.34 -3.56 5.41
N ILE A 75 -11.23 -4.47 4.44
CA ILE A 75 -10.12 -4.47 3.48
C ILE A 75 -10.18 -3.24 2.56
N ASP A 76 -11.37 -2.90 2.07
CA ASP A 76 -11.57 -1.78 1.15
C ASP A 76 -11.30 -0.43 1.83
N GLU A 77 -11.73 -0.26 3.09
CA GLU A 77 -11.43 0.90 3.92
C GLU A 77 -9.92 1.02 4.20
N CYS A 78 -9.24 -0.08 4.56
CA CYS A 78 -7.78 -0.07 4.79
C CYS A 78 -6.99 0.35 3.54
N ARG A 79 -7.48 -0.02 2.35
CA ARG A 79 -6.86 0.29 1.06
C ARG A 79 -7.35 1.61 0.46
N ALA A 80 -8.17 2.37 1.18
CA ALA A 80 -8.68 3.66 0.73
C ALA A 80 -7.55 4.61 0.32
N HIS A 81 -7.79 5.36 -0.77
CA HIS A 81 -6.85 6.36 -1.25
C HIS A 81 -6.70 7.50 -0.24
N ASP A 82 -7.82 7.97 0.33
CA ASP A 82 -7.82 8.94 1.43
C ASP A 82 -7.39 8.25 2.74
N PRO A 83 -6.29 8.70 3.37
CA PRO A 83 -5.83 8.17 4.64
C PRO A 83 -6.85 8.31 5.78
N SER A 84 -7.73 9.32 5.72
CA SER A 84 -8.70 9.60 6.78
C SER A 84 -9.82 8.57 6.86
N VAL A 85 -10.05 7.83 5.78
CA VAL A 85 -11.03 6.74 5.71
C VAL A 85 -10.46 5.44 6.31
N ARG A 86 -9.13 5.34 6.43
CA ARG A 86 -8.50 4.11 6.90
C ARG A 86 -8.75 3.92 8.40
N PRO A 87 -9.31 2.77 8.81
CA PRO A 87 -9.58 2.52 10.21
C PRO A 87 -8.27 2.32 10.98
N SER A 88 -8.33 2.64 12.27
CA SER A 88 -7.30 2.23 13.22
C SER A 88 -7.34 0.71 13.43
N VAL A 89 -6.22 0.16 13.93
CA VAL A 89 -6.14 -1.27 14.24
C VAL A 89 -7.17 -1.68 15.31
N ASP A 90 -7.43 -0.82 16.30
CA ASP A 90 -8.46 -1.05 17.32
C ASP A 90 -9.86 -1.16 16.72
N GLU A 91 -10.21 -0.29 15.75
CA GLU A 91 -11.50 -0.36 15.05
C GLU A 91 -11.62 -1.63 14.22
N ILE A 92 -10.53 -2.06 13.56
CA ILE A 92 -10.47 -3.33 12.83
C ILE A 92 -10.73 -4.50 13.79
N LEU A 93 -10.05 -4.56 14.93
CA LEU A 93 -10.24 -5.63 15.92
C LEU A 93 -11.66 -5.65 16.48
N LYS A 94 -12.23 -4.47 16.75
CA LYS A 94 -13.62 -4.34 17.19
C LYS A 94 -14.59 -4.89 16.14
N LYS A 95 -14.42 -4.50 14.87
CA LYS A 95 -15.21 -5.06 13.76
C LYS A 95 -15.02 -6.58 13.70
N LEU A 96 -13.80 -7.10 13.64
CA LEU A 96 -13.53 -8.55 13.56
C LEU A 96 -14.09 -9.36 14.75
N SER A 97 -14.15 -8.78 15.94
CA SER A 97 -14.69 -9.45 17.12
C SER A 97 -16.17 -9.80 17.01
N THR A 98 -16.95 -9.08 16.18
CA THR A 98 -18.37 -9.39 15.94
C THR A 98 -18.56 -10.56 14.99
N PHE A 99 -17.56 -10.88 14.17
CA PHE A 99 -17.61 -12.01 13.23
C PHE A 99 -17.30 -13.34 13.88
N SER A 100 -16.43 -13.34 14.89
CA SER A 100 -15.94 -14.56 15.53
C SER A 100 -16.89 -15.08 16.63
N LYS A 101 -18.16 -14.65 16.60
CA LYS A 101 -19.11 -14.84 17.68
C LYS A 101 -20.23 -15.80 17.31
#